data_AF-A0A519MPA7-F1
#
_entry.id   AF-A0A519MPA7-F1
#
_cell.length_a   1.000
_cell.length_b   1.000
_cell.length_c   1.000
_cell.angle_alpha   90.00
_cell.angle_beta   90.00
_cell.angle_gamma   90.00
#
_symmetry.space_group_name_H-M   'P 1'
#
loop_
_entity.id
_entity.type
_entity.pdbx_description
1 polymer ?
#
loop_
_entity_poly.entity_id
_entity_poly.type
_entity_poly.pdbx_seq_one_letter_code
_entity_poly.pdbx_strand_id
1 'polypeptide(L)'
;MVTKIIEKGLFSWILLISLSLYSQEADPFKKIQPIPEKYTSLPFGDVKPGGWIKQQVQGNLDGFIGHLDSLVPDLIIKDDIYGKDRLTNKVKSKDVGALGDNEGNWQVQFLWWNSETQSNWWDGYIRSAILANDKQHLGRIENYVQRILATQDKDGYLGIYDEELRYKFDNENGELWAKATLLRGLLAWYDHTKDPKVLSAVERAVDNVMVNWPAGASQPFYSVNQYVGGLSHGLVFTDVLEQLYYLKGSQKYLDY
;
A
#
# COMPACT_ATOMS: atom_id res chain seq x y z
N MET A 1 -56.87 68.33 34.05
CA MET A 1 -55.61 69.05 34.26
C MET A 1 -54.56 68.03 34.69
N VAL A 2 -53.38 68.07 34.05
CA VAL A 2 -52.18 67.23 34.28
C VAL A 2 -52.17 65.84 33.64
N THR A 3 -51.93 65.88 32.32
CA THR A 3 -51.04 65.07 31.47
C THR A 3 -50.09 64.11 32.18
N LYS A 4 -50.10 62.82 31.80
CA LYS A 4 -48.97 61.89 31.98
C LYS A 4 -48.28 61.68 30.64
N ILE A 5 -47.06 62.21 30.55
CA ILE A 5 -46.17 62.13 29.40
C ILE A 5 -45.53 60.74 29.38
N ILE A 6 -45.52 60.13 28.19
CA ILE A 6 -44.84 58.88 27.88
C ILE A 6 -43.39 59.23 27.53
N GLU A 7 -42.43 58.92 28.40
CA GLU A 7 -41.01 58.90 28.04
C GLU A 7 -40.59 57.46 27.74
N LYS A 8 -40.38 57.17 26.45
CA LYS A 8 -39.70 55.96 25.99
C LYS A 8 -38.20 56.17 26.17
N GLY A 9 -37.63 55.69 27.27
CA GLY A 9 -36.19 55.57 27.43
C GLY A 9 -35.64 54.46 26.51
N LEU A 10 -34.85 54.82 25.50
CA LEU A 10 -34.02 53.87 24.77
C LEU A 10 -32.91 53.37 25.72
N PHE A 11 -33.07 52.17 26.27
CA PHE A 11 -31.96 51.43 26.87
C PHE A 11 -31.13 50.79 25.76
N SER A 12 -30.00 51.41 25.43
CA SER A 12 -29.00 50.83 24.54
C SER A 12 -28.24 49.74 25.31
N TRP A 13 -28.57 48.47 25.04
CA TRP A 13 -27.80 47.33 25.51
C TRP A 13 -26.54 47.22 24.65
N ILE A 14 -25.41 47.71 25.14
CA ILE A 14 -24.10 47.41 24.55
C ILE A 14 -23.80 45.96 24.90
N LEU A 15 -24.04 45.06 23.94
CA LEU A 15 -23.61 43.67 24.01
C LEU A 15 -22.09 43.65 23.83
N LEU A 16 -21.34 43.57 24.92
CA LEU A 16 -19.91 43.28 24.90
C LEU A 16 -19.72 41.83 24.45
N ILE A 17 -19.59 41.63 23.14
CA ILE A 17 -19.14 40.36 22.57
C ILE A 17 -17.67 40.21 22.96
N SER A 18 -17.41 39.40 23.98
CA SER A 18 -16.06 38.90 24.23
C SER A 18 -15.70 37.98 23.08
N LEU A 19 -14.90 38.49 22.15
CA LEU A 19 -14.17 37.66 21.19
C LEU A 19 -13.16 36.85 22.00
N SER A 20 -13.60 35.69 22.50
CA SER A 20 -12.69 34.62 22.88
C SER A 20 -11.98 34.22 21.59
N LEU A 21 -10.78 34.78 21.37
CA LEU A 21 -9.82 34.23 20.43
C LEU A 21 -9.53 32.81 20.94
N TYR A 22 -10.27 31.83 20.44
CA TYR A 22 -9.84 30.45 20.49
C TYR A 22 -8.48 30.45 19.79
N SER A 23 -7.41 30.30 20.57
CA SER A 23 -6.12 29.90 20.02
C SER A 23 -6.41 28.64 19.24
N GLN A 24 -6.31 28.72 17.91
CA GLN A 24 -6.27 27.54 17.07
C GLN A 24 -5.14 26.69 17.66
N GLU A 25 -5.47 25.56 18.27
CA GLU A 25 -4.45 24.66 18.81
C GLU A 25 -3.45 24.44 17.68
N ALA A 26 -2.18 24.73 17.95
CA ALA A 26 -1.13 24.58 16.97
C ALA A 26 -1.18 23.12 16.50
N ASP A 27 -1.51 22.90 15.23
CA ASP A 27 -1.59 21.57 14.65
C ASP A 27 -0.25 20.86 14.93
N PRO A 28 -0.23 19.83 15.80
CA PRO A 28 1.01 19.18 16.22
C PRO A 28 1.71 18.47 15.06
N PHE A 29 1.03 18.31 13.92
CA PHE A 29 1.56 17.70 12.70
C PHE A 29 2.00 18.73 11.65
N LYS A 30 1.88 20.04 11.93
CA LYS A 30 2.30 21.09 11.01
C LYS A 30 3.82 21.06 10.83
N LYS A 31 4.27 20.62 9.64
CA LYS A 31 5.69 20.67 9.24
C LYS A 31 6.20 22.11 9.32
N ILE A 32 7.16 22.38 10.22
CA ILE A 32 7.76 23.72 10.40
C ILE A 32 8.78 23.99 9.30
N GLN A 33 9.71 23.07 9.08
CA GLN A 33 10.70 23.10 8.00
C GLN A 33 11.15 21.67 7.68
N PRO A 34 11.21 21.26 6.40
CA PRO A 34 11.79 19.98 6.04
C PRO A 34 13.30 19.96 6.31
N ILE A 35 13.80 18.87 6.87
CA ILE A 35 15.24 18.65 7.06
C ILE A 35 15.78 18.07 5.74
N PRO A 36 16.79 18.68 5.10
CA PRO A 36 17.37 18.12 3.90
C PRO A 36 18.06 16.79 4.19
N GLU A 37 17.92 15.85 3.27
CA GLU A 37 18.62 14.55 3.32
C GLU A 37 20.14 14.76 3.31
N LYS A 38 20.84 14.06 4.20
CA LYS A 38 22.31 14.11 4.29
C LYS A 38 22.99 12.99 3.49
N TYR A 39 22.25 11.95 3.13
CA TYR A 39 22.76 10.74 2.51
C TYR A 39 21.91 10.41 1.31
N THR A 40 22.51 9.81 0.29
CA THR A 40 21.80 9.27 -0.87
C THR A 40 21.74 7.76 -0.74
N SER A 41 20.57 7.18 -1.05
CA SER A 41 20.42 5.72 -1.10
C SER A 41 21.29 5.12 -2.21
N LEU A 42 21.81 3.92 -1.97
CA LEU A 42 22.48 3.14 -3.00
C LEU A 42 21.44 2.33 -3.79
N PRO A 43 21.53 2.29 -5.13
CA PRO A 43 20.72 1.41 -5.94
C PRO A 43 20.73 -0.05 -5.44
N PHE A 44 19.57 -0.71 -5.53
CA PHE A 44 19.50 -2.13 -5.18
C PHE A 44 20.42 -2.95 -6.10
N GLY A 45 21.25 -3.80 -5.48
CA GLY A 45 22.21 -4.66 -6.19
C GLY A 45 23.63 -4.09 -6.31
N ASP A 46 23.87 -2.84 -5.91
CA ASP A 46 25.22 -2.25 -5.87
C ASP A 46 26.10 -2.93 -4.81
N VAL A 47 25.50 -3.37 -3.70
CA VAL A 47 26.14 -4.20 -2.68
C VAL A 47 25.66 -5.64 -2.84
N LYS A 48 26.60 -6.57 -3.06
CA LYS A 48 26.30 -7.99 -3.29
C LYS A 48 26.89 -8.87 -2.20
N PRO A 49 26.18 -9.94 -1.79
CA PRO A 49 26.69 -10.85 -0.78
C PRO A 49 27.91 -11.63 -1.28
N GLY A 50 28.89 -11.79 -0.40
CA GLY A 50 30.05 -12.68 -0.58
C GLY A 50 30.08 -13.77 0.49
N GLY A 51 31.04 -14.70 0.38
CA GLY A 51 31.30 -15.71 1.40
C GLY A 51 30.07 -16.52 1.82
N TRP A 52 29.92 -16.71 3.14
CA TRP A 52 28.83 -17.52 3.72
C TRP A 52 27.44 -16.94 3.44
N ILE A 53 27.30 -15.61 3.36
CA ILE A 53 26.00 -14.98 3.05
C ILE A 53 25.56 -15.35 1.65
N LYS A 54 26.48 -15.33 0.67
CA LYS A 54 26.17 -15.77 -0.70
C LYS A 54 25.75 -17.24 -0.72
N GLN A 55 26.43 -18.10 0.03
CA GLN A 55 26.08 -19.52 0.14
C GLN A 55 24.70 -19.72 0.77
N GLN A 56 24.34 -18.93 1.77
CA GLN A 56 23.00 -19.00 2.39
C GLN A 56 21.90 -18.53 1.43
N VAL A 57 22.12 -17.45 0.68
CA VAL A 57 21.16 -16.98 -0.34
C VAL A 57 20.97 -18.06 -1.41
N GLN A 58 22.05 -18.67 -1.91
CA GLN A 58 21.95 -19.76 -2.88
C GLN A 58 21.23 -20.98 -2.28
N GLY A 59 21.58 -21.41 -1.06
CA GLY A 59 20.91 -22.55 -0.41
C GLY A 59 19.42 -22.32 -0.17
N ASN A 60 19.01 -21.07 0.09
CA ASN A 60 17.59 -20.72 0.21
C ASN A 60 16.87 -20.76 -1.16
N LEU A 61 17.54 -20.32 -2.23
CA LEU A 61 17.03 -20.42 -3.61
C LEU A 61 16.86 -21.89 -4.02
N ASP A 62 17.84 -22.73 -3.70
CA ASP A 62 17.79 -24.18 -3.92
C ASP A 62 16.77 -24.88 -2.97
N GLY A 63 16.23 -24.14 -1.99
CA GLY A 63 15.29 -24.61 -0.96
C GLY A 63 13.96 -23.84 -0.97
N PHE A 64 13.47 -23.48 0.22
CA PHE A 64 12.12 -22.95 0.40
C PHE A 64 11.82 -21.70 -0.46
N ILE A 65 12.79 -20.80 -0.67
CA ILE A 65 12.53 -19.57 -1.44
C ILE A 65 12.28 -19.90 -2.91
N GLY A 66 13.07 -20.78 -3.54
CA GLY A 66 12.88 -21.12 -4.95
C GLY A 66 11.79 -22.16 -5.21
N HIS A 67 11.22 -22.77 -4.17
CA HIS A 67 10.30 -23.91 -4.27
C HIS A 67 8.97 -23.75 -3.52
N LEU A 68 8.64 -22.57 -2.98
CA LEU A 68 7.37 -22.38 -2.26
C LEU A 68 6.14 -22.68 -3.16
N ASP A 69 6.25 -22.38 -4.45
CA ASP A 69 5.25 -22.75 -5.47
C ASP A 69 4.99 -24.25 -5.56
N SER A 70 6.01 -25.07 -5.32
CA SER A 70 5.91 -26.53 -5.33
C SER A 70 5.42 -27.08 -3.98
N LEU A 71 5.73 -26.38 -2.89
CA LEU A 71 5.37 -26.78 -1.52
C LEU A 71 3.93 -26.43 -1.17
N VAL A 72 3.44 -25.27 -1.63
CA VAL A 72 2.09 -24.77 -1.35
C VAL A 72 1.40 -24.31 -2.65
N PRO A 73 1.22 -25.21 -3.65
CA PRO A 73 0.76 -24.84 -4.98
C PRO A 73 -0.65 -24.25 -5.01
N ASP A 74 -1.50 -24.60 -4.05
CA ASP A 74 -2.87 -24.08 -3.97
C ASP A 74 -2.86 -22.57 -3.70
N LEU A 75 -1.98 -22.13 -2.81
CA LEU A 75 -1.83 -20.72 -2.45
C LEU A 75 -1.03 -19.93 -3.49
N ILE A 76 0.02 -20.53 -4.05
CA ILE A 76 0.98 -19.79 -4.89
C ILE A 76 0.64 -19.85 -6.39
N ILE A 77 0.09 -20.96 -6.86
CA ILE A 77 -0.15 -21.21 -8.30
C ILE A 77 -1.64 -21.21 -8.64
N LYS A 78 -2.50 -21.81 -7.81
CA LYS A 78 -3.92 -21.95 -8.13
C LYS A 78 -4.74 -20.69 -7.84
N ASP A 79 -4.39 -19.93 -6.80
CA ASP A 79 -5.02 -18.65 -6.48
C ASP A 79 -4.37 -17.48 -7.23
N ASP A 80 -4.86 -17.18 -8.44
CA ASP A 80 -4.39 -16.04 -9.25
C ASP A 80 -5.05 -14.73 -8.80
N ILE A 81 -4.74 -14.32 -7.57
CA ILE A 81 -5.40 -13.23 -6.83
C ILE A 81 -5.23 -11.85 -7.49
N TYR A 82 -4.19 -11.66 -8.29
CA TYR A 82 -3.97 -10.42 -9.05
C TYR A 82 -4.60 -10.45 -10.46
N GLY A 83 -5.06 -11.63 -10.91
CA GLY A 83 -5.65 -11.85 -12.22
C GLY A 83 -7.11 -12.30 -12.14
N LYS A 84 -7.39 -13.55 -12.51
CA LYS A 84 -8.76 -14.07 -12.67
C LYS A 84 -9.47 -14.33 -11.32
N ASP A 85 -8.72 -14.50 -10.23
CA ASP A 85 -9.24 -14.87 -8.90
C ASP A 85 -9.23 -13.68 -7.93
N ARG A 86 -9.30 -12.46 -8.48
CA ARG A 86 -9.55 -11.23 -7.72
C ARG A 86 -10.78 -11.38 -6.81
N LEU A 87 -10.69 -10.77 -5.64
CA LEU A 87 -11.75 -10.71 -4.67
C LEU A 87 -12.96 -9.99 -5.25
N THR A 88 -14.12 -10.59 -5.06
CA THR A 88 -15.43 -10.06 -5.44
C THR A 88 -16.35 -10.08 -4.24
N ASN A 89 -17.47 -9.37 -4.30
CA ASN A 89 -18.51 -9.40 -3.27
C ASN A 89 -19.01 -10.82 -2.93
N LYS A 90 -18.81 -11.79 -3.83
CA LYS A 90 -19.22 -13.20 -3.68
C LYS A 90 -18.23 -14.04 -2.87
N VAL A 91 -16.98 -13.60 -2.75
CA VAL A 91 -15.94 -14.32 -2.00
C VAL A 91 -16.10 -14.00 -0.51
N LYS A 92 -16.41 -15.01 0.30
CA LYS A 92 -16.62 -14.86 1.75
C LYS A 92 -15.50 -15.47 2.59
N SER A 93 -14.67 -16.31 1.99
CA SER A 93 -13.52 -16.94 2.61
C SER A 93 -12.51 -17.38 1.56
N LYS A 94 -11.24 -17.50 1.97
CA LYS A 94 -10.17 -18.14 1.22
C LYS A 94 -9.40 -19.06 2.16
N ASP A 95 -8.83 -20.14 1.62
CA ASP A 95 -7.82 -20.90 2.33
C ASP A 95 -6.54 -20.06 2.36
N VAL A 96 -6.08 -19.76 3.58
CA VAL A 96 -4.90 -18.94 3.87
C VAL A 96 -3.76 -19.77 4.47
N GLY A 97 -3.92 -21.10 4.56
CA GLY A 97 -2.94 -22.00 5.18
C GLY A 97 -2.84 -21.89 6.71
N ALA A 98 -3.68 -21.09 7.35
CA ALA A 98 -3.76 -20.97 8.81
C ALA A 98 -4.92 -21.82 9.37
N LEU A 99 -4.63 -22.61 10.41
CA LEU A 99 -5.65 -23.33 11.17
C LEU A 99 -6.30 -22.33 12.15
N GLY A 100 -7.36 -21.67 11.72
CA GLY A 100 -8.20 -20.85 12.58
C GLY A 100 -9.36 -21.67 13.13
N ASP A 101 -9.65 -21.55 14.43
CA ASP A 101 -10.90 -22.05 14.99
C ASP A 101 -12.06 -21.33 14.29
N ASN A 102 -12.83 -22.10 13.52
CA ASN A 102 -14.02 -21.64 12.83
C ASN A 102 -15.00 -21.11 13.88
N GLU A 103 -15.20 -19.78 13.95
CA GLU A 103 -16.49 -19.08 14.14
C GLU A 103 -16.27 -17.64 14.61
N GLY A 104 -16.46 -16.67 13.70
CA GLY A 104 -16.77 -15.28 14.07
C GLY A 104 -15.81 -14.19 13.58
N ASN A 105 -16.37 -13.20 12.88
CA ASN A 105 -15.93 -11.81 12.65
C ASN A 105 -14.53 -11.45 12.11
N TRP A 106 -13.58 -12.38 11.93
CA TRP A 106 -12.24 -12.10 11.39
C TRP A 106 -12.06 -12.46 9.90
N GLN A 107 -13.14 -12.61 9.13
CA GLN A 107 -13.08 -13.22 7.80
C GLN A 107 -12.53 -12.30 6.69
N VAL A 108 -12.67 -10.98 6.84
CA VAL A 108 -12.26 -10.03 5.77
C VAL A 108 -10.74 -9.91 5.66
N GLN A 109 -10.00 -9.93 6.77
CA GLN A 109 -8.53 -9.94 6.75
C GLN A 109 -7.95 -11.13 5.97
N PHE A 110 -8.55 -12.31 6.15
CA PHE A 110 -8.12 -13.53 5.47
C PHE A 110 -8.28 -13.46 3.94
N LEU A 111 -9.16 -12.58 3.44
CA LEU A 111 -9.35 -12.46 1.99
C LEU A 111 -8.10 -11.90 1.29
N TRP A 112 -7.36 -10.99 1.93
CA TRP A 112 -6.18 -10.36 1.35
C TRP A 112 -4.84 -10.94 1.83
N TRP A 113 -4.84 -11.87 2.80
CA TRP A 113 -3.64 -12.58 3.27
C TRP A 113 -2.96 -13.44 2.20
N ASN A 114 -3.71 -13.93 1.21
CA ASN A 114 -3.11 -14.67 0.11
C ASN A 114 -2.16 -13.78 -0.71
N SER A 115 -2.54 -12.51 -0.90
CA SER A 115 -1.66 -11.52 -1.52
C SER A 115 -0.45 -11.19 -0.64
N GLU A 116 -0.65 -11.05 0.67
CA GLU A 116 0.47 -10.87 1.61
C GLU A 116 1.49 -12.01 1.49
N THR A 117 1.02 -13.26 1.49
CA THR A 117 1.89 -14.43 1.40
C THR A 117 2.58 -14.50 0.03
N GLN A 118 1.80 -14.42 -1.06
CA GLN A 118 2.32 -14.50 -2.41
C GLN A 118 3.34 -13.40 -2.70
N SER A 119 2.98 -12.13 -2.45
CA SER A 119 3.81 -10.99 -2.87
C SER A 119 5.03 -10.78 -2.01
N ASN A 120 4.98 -11.03 -0.69
CA ASN A 120 6.20 -10.97 0.13
C ASN A 120 7.16 -12.13 -0.20
N TRP A 121 6.63 -13.32 -0.50
CA TRP A 121 7.47 -14.40 -1.02
C TRP A 121 8.12 -14.04 -2.35
N TRP A 122 7.34 -13.52 -3.31
CA TRP A 122 7.87 -13.10 -4.61
C TRP A 122 8.92 -11.99 -4.47
N ASP A 123 8.71 -10.98 -3.62
CA ASP A 123 9.71 -9.93 -3.36
C ASP A 123 11.02 -10.54 -2.83
N GLY A 124 10.92 -11.40 -1.81
CA GLY A 124 12.09 -12.12 -1.28
C GLY A 124 12.79 -13.00 -2.31
N TYR A 125 12.02 -13.68 -3.17
CA TYR A 125 12.55 -14.54 -4.23
C TYR A 125 13.25 -13.72 -5.34
N ILE A 126 12.61 -12.64 -5.80
CA ILE A 126 13.16 -11.67 -6.75
C ILE A 126 14.51 -11.17 -6.26
N ARG A 127 14.55 -10.63 -5.04
CA ARG A 127 15.77 -10.04 -4.47
C ARG A 127 16.87 -11.08 -4.26
N SER A 128 16.50 -12.28 -3.79
CA SER A 128 17.46 -13.36 -3.59
C SER A 128 18.13 -13.78 -4.90
N ALA A 129 17.35 -13.98 -5.97
CA ALA A 129 17.88 -14.35 -7.27
C ALA A 129 18.78 -13.27 -7.87
N ILE A 130 18.40 -11.99 -7.73
CA ILE A 130 19.21 -10.85 -8.18
C ILE A 130 20.54 -10.79 -7.42
N LEU A 131 20.52 -10.92 -6.09
CA LEU A 131 21.72 -10.86 -5.26
C LEU A 131 22.66 -12.06 -5.46
N ALA A 132 22.11 -13.24 -5.72
CA ALA A 132 22.89 -14.43 -6.08
C ALA A 132 23.39 -14.41 -7.54
N ASN A 133 22.78 -13.59 -8.40
CA ASN A 133 22.96 -13.58 -9.84
C ASN A 133 22.65 -14.96 -10.48
N ASP A 134 21.57 -15.59 -10.02
CA ASP A 134 21.16 -16.93 -10.46
C ASP A 134 20.30 -16.84 -11.73
N LYS A 135 20.87 -17.23 -12.87
CA LYS A 135 20.21 -17.09 -14.17
C LYS A 135 18.95 -17.96 -14.31
N GLN A 136 18.89 -19.12 -13.66
CA GLN A 136 17.74 -20.02 -13.77
C GLN A 136 16.56 -19.41 -13.04
N HIS A 137 16.77 -18.95 -11.80
CA HIS A 137 15.72 -18.30 -11.02
C HIS A 137 15.29 -16.97 -11.64
N LEU A 138 16.23 -16.17 -12.15
CA LEU A 138 15.90 -14.91 -12.86
C LEU A 138 14.97 -15.14 -14.06
N GLY A 139 15.18 -16.21 -14.84
CA GLY A 139 14.27 -16.54 -15.95
C GLY A 139 12.86 -16.93 -15.49
N ARG A 140 12.71 -17.62 -14.37
CA ARG A 140 11.39 -17.91 -13.77
C ARG A 140 10.70 -16.64 -13.30
N ILE A 141 11.45 -15.76 -12.66
CA ILE A 141 10.95 -14.47 -12.16
C ILE A 141 10.51 -13.57 -13.31
N GLU A 142 11.24 -13.52 -14.41
CA GLU A 142 10.85 -12.71 -15.58
C GLU A 142 9.46 -13.12 -16.10
N ASN A 143 9.19 -14.43 -16.22
CA ASN A 143 7.86 -14.93 -16.63
C ASN A 143 6.76 -14.50 -15.64
N TYR A 144 7.04 -14.57 -14.34
CA TYR A 144 6.11 -14.10 -13.31
C TYR A 144 5.84 -12.60 -13.45
N VAL A 145 6.88 -11.77 -13.57
CA VAL A 145 6.73 -10.32 -13.71
C VAL A 145 5.92 -9.98 -14.97
N GLN A 146 6.25 -10.57 -16.12
CA GLN A 146 5.50 -10.34 -17.36
C GLN A 146 4.02 -10.72 -17.20
N ARG A 147 3.74 -11.82 -16.50
CA ARG A 147 2.36 -12.22 -16.19
C ARG A 147 1.67 -11.20 -15.28
N ILE A 148 2.31 -10.72 -14.22
CA ILE A 148 1.75 -9.68 -13.35
C ILE A 148 1.44 -8.40 -14.14
N LEU A 149 2.36 -7.92 -14.96
CA LEU A 149 2.15 -6.74 -15.79
C LEU A 149 0.94 -6.90 -16.73
N ALA A 150 0.73 -8.10 -17.27
CA ALA A 150 -0.42 -8.41 -18.13
C ALA A 150 -1.77 -8.40 -17.40
N THR A 151 -1.79 -8.39 -16.06
CA THR A 151 -3.04 -8.25 -15.28
C THR A 151 -3.44 -6.81 -15.03
N GLN A 152 -2.59 -5.83 -15.33
CA GLN A 152 -2.91 -4.43 -15.06
C GLN A 152 -4.04 -3.95 -15.98
N ASP A 153 -5.11 -3.41 -15.38
CA ASP A 153 -6.27 -2.93 -16.12
C ASP A 153 -5.96 -1.63 -16.87
N LYS A 154 -6.89 -1.22 -17.75
CA LYS A 154 -6.75 -0.02 -18.59
C LYS A 154 -6.63 1.28 -17.77
N ASP A 155 -7.30 1.36 -16.64
CA ASP A 155 -7.26 2.48 -15.69
C ASP A 155 -6.01 2.49 -14.80
N GLY A 156 -5.10 1.53 -14.97
CA GLY A 156 -3.88 1.38 -14.18
C GLY A 156 -4.04 0.49 -12.95
N TYR A 157 -5.24 -0.05 -12.69
CA TYR A 157 -5.43 -0.92 -11.53
C TYR A 157 -4.58 -2.18 -11.63
N LEU A 158 -3.68 -2.33 -10.67
CA LEU A 158 -2.92 -3.54 -10.41
C LEU A 158 -3.11 -3.88 -8.94
N GLY A 159 -3.94 -4.89 -8.65
CA GLY A 159 -4.40 -5.19 -7.30
C GLY A 159 -5.31 -6.41 -7.26
N ILE A 160 -5.93 -6.63 -6.10
CA ILE A 160 -6.61 -7.89 -5.80
C ILE A 160 -8.13 -7.82 -5.81
N TYR A 161 -8.72 -6.65 -6.01
CA TYR A 161 -10.17 -6.45 -5.99
C TYR A 161 -10.74 -6.29 -7.40
N ASP A 162 -11.95 -6.79 -7.60
CA ASP A 162 -12.77 -6.49 -8.78
C ASP A 162 -13.24 -5.03 -8.80
N GLU A 163 -13.79 -4.59 -9.94
CA GLU A 163 -14.25 -3.21 -10.12
C GLU A 163 -15.36 -2.79 -9.13
N GLU A 164 -16.12 -3.74 -8.61
CA GLU A 164 -17.20 -3.46 -7.67
C GLU A 164 -16.64 -3.07 -6.29
N LEU A 165 -15.57 -3.73 -5.85
CA LEU A 165 -15.00 -3.58 -4.50
C LEU A 165 -13.93 -2.49 -4.37
N ARG A 166 -13.16 -2.22 -5.42
CA ARG A 166 -12.01 -1.28 -5.39
C ARG A 166 -12.35 0.02 -4.67
N TYR A 167 -11.53 0.37 -3.68
CA TYR A 167 -11.60 1.64 -2.94
C TYR A 167 -12.92 1.92 -2.20
N LYS A 168 -13.86 0.96 -2.14
CA LYS A 168 -15.18 1.12 -1.51
C LYS A 168 -15.27 0.31 -0.23
N PHE A 169 -14.51 0.74 0.78
CA PHE A 169 -14.42 0.07 2.07
C PHE A 169 -14.77 1.02 3.20
N ASP A 170 -15.55 0.54 4.16
CA ASP A 170 -15.84 1.19 5.43
C ASP A 170 -15.28 0.39 6.62
N ASN A 171 -14.48 -0.64 6.36
CA ASN A 171 -13.89 -1.55 7.34
C ASN A 171 -12.53 -2.09 6.82
N GLU A 172 -11.98 -3.10 7.49
CA GLU A 172 -10.73 -3.76 7.11
C GLU A 172 -10.70 -4.11 5.62
N ASN A 173 -9.58 -3.79 4.98
CA ASN A 173 -9.33 -4.09 3.58
C ASN A 173 -7.82 -4.17 3.35
N GLY A 174 -7.46 -4.71 2.20
CA GLY A 174 -6.07 -4.92 1.79
C GLY A 174 -5.65 -4.08 0.59
N GLU A 175 -6.37 -3.03 0.21
CA GLU A 175 -6.15 -2.32 -1.07
C GLU A 175 -4.74 -1.75 -1.17
N LEU A 176 -4.30 -0.96 -0.17
CA LEU A 176 -2.95 -0.41 -0.13
C LEU A 176 -1.90 -1.48 0.15
N TRP A 177 -2.18 -2.42 1.06
CA TRP A 177 -1.21 -3.44 1.46
C TRP A 177 -0.88 -4.43 0.34
N ALA A 178 -1.90 -4.94 -0.36
CA ALA A 178 -1.72 -5.85 -1.49
C ALA A 178 -0.98 -5.18 -2.65
N LYS A 179 -1.18 -3.88 -2.85
CA LYS A 179 -0.41 -3.09 -3.80
C LYS A 179 1.03 -2.91 -3.32
N ALA A 180 1.24 -2.48 -2.08
CA ALA A 180 2.58 -2.23 -1.54
C ALA A 180 3.47 -3.48 -1.63
N THR A 181 2.96 -4.63 -1.19
CA THR A 181 3.72 -5.90 -1.22
C THR A 181 4.08 -6.32 -2.64
N LEU A 182 3.18 -6.16 -3.62
CA LEU A 182 3.47 -6.47 -5.02
C LEU A 182 4.47 -5.48 -5.64
N LEU A 183 4.19 -4.18 -5.49
CA LEU A 183 4.92 -3.12 -6.19
C LEU A 183 6.37 -3.01 -5.71
N ARG A 184 6.68 -3.35 -4.45
CA ARG A 184 8.08 -3.40 -3.96
C ARG A 184 8.92 -4.45 -4.69
N GLY A 185 8.34 -5.61 -5.00
CA GLY A 185 9.00 -6.63 -5.82
C GLY A 185 9.20 -6.17 -7.26
N LEU A 186 8.20 -5.50 -7.85
CA LEU A 186 8.33 -4.92 -9.20
C LEU A 186 9.38 -3.81 -9.27
N LEU A 187 9.48 -2.96 -8.24
CA LEU A 187 10.53 -1.95 -8.13
C LEU A 187 11.92 -2.58 -8.01
N ALA A 188 12.07 -3.67 -7.24
CA ALA A 188 13.32 -4.43 -7.18
C ALA A 188 13.69 -5.02 -8.56
N TRP A 189 12.71 -5.53 -9.29
CA TRP A 189 12.91 -6.03 -10.66
C TRP A 189 13.26 -4.91 -11.65
N TYR A 190 12.62 -3.75 -11.54
CA TYR A 190 13.00 -2.56 -12.30
C TYR A 190 14.43 -2.15 -11.98
N ASP A 191 14.85 -2.17 -10.72
CA ASP A 191 16.23 -1.83 -10.37
C ASP A 191 17.27 -2.77 -10.99
N HIS A 192 16.93 -4.04 -11.12
CA HIS A 192 17.78 -5.03 -11.78
C HIS A 192 17.82 -4.88 -13.31
N THR A 193 16.66 -4.66 -13.95
CA THR A 193 16.51 -4.74 -15.41
C THR A 193 16.53 -3.39 -16.12
N LYS A 194 16.16 -2.33 -15.40
CA LYS A 194 15.84 -1.00 -15.91
C LYS A 194 14.79 -1.01 -17.04
N ASP A 195 13.90 -2.01 -17.06
CA ASP A 195 12.81 -2.09 -18.05
C ASP A 195 11.77 -0.99 -17.80
N PRO A 196 11.61 -0.01 -18.70
CA PRO A 196 10.67 1.09 -18.51
C PRO A 196 9.21 0.63 -18.44
N LYS A 197 8.86 -0.56 -18.96
CA LYS A 197 7.50 -1.10 -18.86
C LYS A 197 7.14 -1.44 -17.42
N VAL A 198 8.09 -1.94 -16.64
CA VAL A 198 7.89 -2.28 -15.23
C VAL A 198 7.64 -1.01 -14.43
N LEU A 199 8.50 0.00 -14.59
CA LEU A 199 8.34 1.29 -13.91
C LEU A 199 7.02 1.97 -14.31
N SER A 200 6.67 1.98 -15.60
CA SER A 200 5.42 2.55 -16.07
C SER A 200 4.19 1.85 -15.46
N ALA A 201 4.24 0.54 -15.27
CA ALA A 201 3.16 -0.17 -14.60
C ALA A 201 3.05 0.20 -13.12
N VAL A 202 4.18 0.34 -12.40
CA VAL A 202 4.18 0.82 -11.01
C VAL A 202 3.61 2.23 -10.93
N GLU A 203 4.04 3.15 -11.79
CA GLU A 203 3.52 4.53 -11.85
C GLU A 203 2.01 4.55 -12.10
N ARG A 204 1.51 3.77 -13.07
CA ARG A 204 0.07 3.65 -13.35
C ARG A 204 -0.72 3.08 -12.16
N ALA A 205 -0.14 2.13 -11.42
CA ALA A 205 -0.78 1.56 -10.24
C ALA A 205 -0.86 2.57 -9.09
N VAL A 206 0.16 3.41 -8.92
CA VAL A 206 0.18 4.49 -7.92
C VAL A 206 -0.76 5.63 -8.33
N ASP A 207 -0.73 6.06 -9.59
CA ASP A 207 -1.66 7.07 -10.11
C ASP A 207 -3.12 6.62 -9.93
N ASN A 208 -3.41 5.32 -10.14
CA ASN A 208 -4.73 4.75 -9.90
C ASN A 208 -5.15 4.88 -8.42
N VAL A 209 -4.24 4.69 -7.46
CA VAL A 209 -4.52 4.92 -6.03
C VAL A 209 -4.77 6.42 -5.77
N MET A 210 -3.89 7.30 -6.25
CA MET A 210 -3.99 8.74 -6.01
C MET A 210 -5.26 9.36 -6.61
N VAL A 211 -5.75 8.84 -7.74
CA VAL A 211 -7.01 9.28 -8.37
C VAL A 211 -8.24 8.83 -7.57
N ASN A 212 -8.25 7.60 -7.07
CA ASN A 212 -9.42 7.04 -6.37
C ASN A 212 -9.47 7.39 -4.88
N TRP A 213 -8.30 7.60 -4.26
CA TRP A 213 -8.14 8.11 -2.91
C TRP A 213 -7.29 9.38 -2.90
N PRO A 214 -7.80 10.52 -3.39
CA PRO A 214 -7.08 11.79 -3.37
C PRO A 214 -6.69 12.24 -1.95
N ALA A 215 -5.47 12.74 -1.80
CA ALA A 215 -4.94 13.27 -0.54
C ALA A 215 -5.82 14.41 0.00
N GLY A 216 -6.06 14.41 1.31
CA GLY A 216 -6.90 15.40 1.99
C GLY A 216 -8.41 15.27 1.74
N ALA A 217 -8.85 14.41 0.82
CA ALA A 217 -10.25 14.17 0.50
C ALA A 217 -10.68 12.71 0.70
N SER A 218 -9.79 11.85 1.20
CA SER A 218 -10.01 10.41 1.37
C SER A 218 -9.60 9.93 2.75
N GLN A 219 -10.19 8.82 3.18
CA GLN A 219 -9.88 8.18 4.47
C GLN A 219 -9.61 6.68 4.26
N PRO A 220 -8.49 6.30 3.60
CA PRO A 220 -8.20 4.89 3.28
C PRO A 220 -8.02 4.00 4.51
N PHE A 221 -7.82 4.60 5.68
CA PHE A 221 -7.67 3.93 6.98
C PHE A 221 -8.91 4.08 7.88
N TYR A 222 -10.04 4.56 7.35
CA TYR A 222 -11.30 4.60 8.09
C TYR A 222 -11.85 3.18 8.28
N SER A 223 -12.39 2.92 9.47
CA SER A 223 -13.13 1.69 9.78
C SER A 223 -14.29 1.96 10.73
N VAL A 224 -15.43 1.34 10.46
CA VAL A 224 -16.59 1.30 11.37
C VAL A 224 -16.34 0.40 12.58
N ASN A 225 -15.34 -0.49 12.52
CA ASN A 225 -14.94 -1.34 13.64
C ASN A 225 -13.68 -0.75 14.30
N GLN A 226 -13.69 -0.62 15.62
CA GLN A 226 -12.56 -0.13 16.41
C GLN A 226 -11.39 -1.13 16.54
N TYR A 227 -11.61 -2.41 16.19
CA TYR A 227 -10.63 -3.49 16.32
C TYR A 227 -10.18 -4.04 14.96
N VAL A 228 -9.56 -3.19 14.13
CA VAL A 228 -8.96 -3.60 12.84
C VAL A 228 -7.48 -3.27 12.80
N GLY A 229 -6.65 -4.25 13.16
CA GLY A 229 -5.20 -4.10 13.13
C GLY A 229 -4.63 -4.06 11.71
N GLY A 230 -5.17 -4.89 10.80
CA GLY A 230 -4.58 -5.12 9.48
C GLY A 230 -4.71 -3.94 8.53
N LEU A 231 -5.69 -3.06 8.73
CA LEU A 231 -5.87 -1.85 7.91
C LEU A 231 -4.61 -0.95 7.92
N SER A 232 -3.90 -0.91 9.04
CA SER A 232 -2.66 -0.12 9.19
C SER A 232 -1.48 -0.65 8.35
N HIS A 233 -1.51 -1.91 7.89
CA HIS A 233 -0.49 -2.43 6.96
C HIS A 233 -0.43 -1.63 5.65
N GLY A 234 -1.54 -1.00 5.27
CA GLY A 234 -1.59 -0.11 4.12
C GLY A 234 -0.62 1.08 4.20
N LEU A 235 -0.16 1.47 5.39
CA LEU A 235 0.85 2.52 5.56
C LEU A 235 2.16 2.20 4.82
N VAL A 236 2.49 0.92 4.64
CA VAL A 236 3.69 0.48 3.92
C VAL A 236 3.67 0.86 2.44
N PHE A 237 2.53 1.33 1.91
CA PHE A 237 2.47 1.92 0.58
C PHE A 237 3.39 3.15 0.44
N THR A 238 3.77 3.81 1.54
CA THR A 238 4.78 4.88 1.53
C THR A 238 6.14 4.42 1.01
N ASP A 239 6.52 3.15 1.18
CA ASP A 239 7.77 2.60 0.60
C ASP A 239 7.78 2.75 -0.92
N VAL A 240 6.63 2.52 -1.56
CA VAL A 240 6.48 2.61 -3.03
C VAL A 240 6.54 4.06 -3.49
N LEU A 241 5.86 4.95 -2.75
CA LEU A 241 5.85 6.39 -3.02
C LEU A 241 7.25 7.00 -2.88
N GLU A 242 7.97 6.66 -1.81
CA GLU A 242 9.35 7.09 -1.59
C GLU A 242 10.24 6.66 -2.76
N GLN A 243 10.17 5.39 -3.17
CA GLN A 243 10.98 4.90 -4.29
C GLN A 243 10.64 5.60 -5.60
N LEU A 244 9.36 5.85 -5.89
CA LEU A 244 8.97 6.62 -7.06
C LEU A 244 9.43 8.09 -6.98
N TYR A 245 9.43 8.70 -5.80
CA TYR A 245 9.99 10.03 -5.60
C TYR A 245 11.48 10.06 -6.00
N TYR A 246 12.30 9.13 -5.51
CA TYR A 246 13.73 9.08 -5.88
C TYR A 246 13.96 8.74 -7.35
N LEU A 247 13.17 7.84 -7.93
CA LEU A 247 13.32 7.42 -9.33
C LEU A 247 12.84 8.48 -10.34
N LYS A 248 11.85 9.31 -9.97
CA LYS A 248 11.20 10.26 -10.89
C LYS A 248 11.50 11.72 -10.56
N GLY A 249 11.95 12.02 -9.34
CA GLY A 249 12.09 13.39 -8.83
C GLY A 249 10.76 14.14 -8.71
N SER A 250 9.62 13.42 -8.66
CA SER A 250 8.30 14.05 -8.65
C SER A 250 7.78 14.23 -7.23
N GLN A 251 7.64 15.50 -6.82
CA GLN A 251 7.18 15.87 -5.49
C GLN A 251 5.79 15.31 -5.13
N LYS A 252 4.95 15.01 -6.13
CA LYS A 252 3.60 14.44 -5.92
C LYS A 252 3.61 13.15 -5.09
N TYR A 253 4.67 12.34 -5.20
CA TYR A 253 4.77 11.09 -4.46
C TYR A 253 5.19 11.32 -3.01
N LEU A 254 6.01 12.33 -2.75
CA LEU A 254 6.44 12.69 -1.39
C LEU A 254 5.35 13.46 -0.62
N ASP A 255 4.49 14.19 -1.33
CA ASP A 255 3.38 14.96 -0.76
C ASP A 255 2.14 14.10 -0.43
N TYR A 256 1.92 13.02 -1.18
CA TYR A 256 0.78 12.10 -1.04
C TYR A 256 0.98 11.13 0.13
#